data_AF-A0A523AG54-F1
#
_entry.id   AF-A0A523AG54-F1
#
_cell.length_a   1.000
_cell.length_b   1.000
_cell.length_c   1.000
_cell.angle_alpha   90.00
_cell.angle_beta   90.00
_cell.angle_gamma   90.00
#
_symmetry.space_group_name_H-M   'P 1'
#
loop_
_entity.id
_entity.type
_entity.pdbx_description
1 polymer ?
#
loop_
_entity_poly.entity_id
_entity_poly.type
_entity_poly.pdbx_seq_one_letter_code
_entity_poly.pdbx_strand_id
1 'polypeptide(L)'
;MRLRDFFVENLKSIGIERIGSDIKEIVKSRDPIKEMALEVANGKAFVVKNSNSDFSFTLDGKIVKMAPQAMVSRSGEIIFGKEIFEKSDFPFIAVDCRFYDFHSEKEKRKLKLQVEQTLGVIRNFMWDSRLVVSGKDFGVGNYFERLEDFLEKEGIKEVVLLDPKGDELFRKSRERCYVIGGIVDKGENRDLTWIIGEKLKEAGIKCRRQRIELRGDIIGVPDRINQIAEIVLKVVLDGLEVEKAVREVQPRIVAKWRLRKELPKKSVRLRVADKTVRVVSKRTFYEFDWLNLKRRDFYDVCREQKIFIVSDEVFESIKKLEWDEKRKCYIKNFSTSFENSSKSFSSPSK
;
A
#
# COMPACT_ATOMS: atom_id res chain seq x y z
N MET A 1 -15.17 -2.03 -7.03
CA MET A 1 -14.91 -2.17 -8.47
C MET A 1 -13.99 -1.06 -8.92
N ARG A 2 -13.13 -1.26 -9.93
CA ARG A 2 -12.23 -0.22 -10.48
C ARG A 2 -12.80 0.42 -11.75
N LEU A 3 -12.23 1.56 -12.17
CA LEU A 3 -12.66 2.32 -13.34
C LEU A 3 -12.73 1.48 -14.62
N ARG A 4 -11.69 0.68 -14.89
CA ARG A 4 -11.63 -0.22 -16.05
C ARG A 4 -12.83 -1.15 -16.09
N ASP A 5 -13.16 -1.76 -14.96
CA ASP A 5 -14.25 -2.74 -14.86
C ASP A 5 -15.62 -2.05 -14.98
N PHE A 6 -15.79 -0.88 -14.35
CA PHE A 6 -17.00 -0.07 -14.49
C PHE A 6 -17.23 0.34 -15.95
N PHE A 7 -16.17 0.75 -16.66
CA PHE A 7 -16.25 1.07 -18.09
C PHE A 7 -16.67 -0.14 -18.94
N VAL A 8 -16.08 -1.31 -18.67
CA VAL A 8 -16.44 -2.58 -19.32
C VAL A 8 -17.89 -2.97 -19.07
N GLU A 9 -18.40 -2.82 -17.84
CA GLU A 9 -19.81 -3.08 -17.51
C GLU A 9 -20.76 -2.17 -18.29
N ASN A 10 -20.43 -0.88 -18.38
CA ASN A 10 -21.24 0.07 -19.15
C ASN A 10 -21.24 -0.28 -20.65
N LEU A 11 -20.09 -0.61 -21.23
CA LEU A 11 -20.02 -1.08 -22.63
C LEU A 11 -20.88 -2.33 -22.87
N LYS A 12 -20.79 -3.32 -21.99
CA LYS A 12 -21.59 -4.56 -22.10
C LYS A 12 -23.10 -4.29 -22.00
N SER A 13 -23.50 -3.36 -21.13
CA SER A 13 -24.92 -3.02 -20.93
C SER A 13 -25.61 -2.51 -22.20
N ILE A 14 -24.84 -1.99 -23.15
CA ILE A 14 -25.32 -1.51 -24.46
C ILE A 14 -24.88 -2.42 -25.62
N GLY A 15 -24.47 -3.66 -25.34
CA GLY A 15 -24.16 -4.67 -26.36
C GLY A 15 -22.80 -4.52 -27.05
N ILE A 16 -21.89 -3.72 -26.50
CA ILE A 16 -20.52 -3.60 -27.01
C ILE A 16 -19.65 -4.66 -26.35
N GLU A 17 -19.02 -5.50 -27.16
CA GLU A 17 -18.06 -6.55 -26.80
C GLU A 17 -16.66 -6.28 -27.35
N ARG A 18 -16.56 -5.39 -28.35
CA ARG A 18 -15.32 -4.98 -29.01
C ARG A 18 -15.29 -3.48 -29.22
N ILE A 19 -14.21 -2.86 -28.78
CA ILE A 19 -14.02 -1.40 -28.85
C ILE A 19 -12.70 -1.06 -29.53
N GLY A 20 -12.68 0.01 -30.30
CA GLY A 20 -11.47 0.53 -30.95
C GLY A 20 -11.03 1.86 -30.34
N SER A 21 -9.91 2.39 -30.81
CA SER A 21 -9.48 3.76 -30.52
C SER A 21 -8.59 4.27 -31.65
N ASP A 22 -8.74 5.54 -32.00
CA ASP A 22 -7.85 6.26 -32.91
C ASP A 22 -6.74 7.02 -32.14
N ILE A 23 -6.85 7.10 -30.81
CA ILE A 23 -5.86 7.71 -29.93
C ILE A 23 -4.63 6.79 -29.83
N LYS A 24 -3.50 7.28 -30.35
CA LYS A 24 -2.25 6.53 -30.51
C LYS A 24 -1.68 6.00 -29.19
N GLU A 25 -1.81 6.77 -28.12
CA GLU A 25 -1.32 6.41 -26.78
C GLU A 25 -2.08 5.20 -26.22
N ILE A 26 -3.40 5.15 -26.44
CA ILE A 26 -4.24 4.03 -26.04
C ILE A 26 -3.84 2.75 -26.78
N VAL A 27 -3.69 2.83 -28.11
CA VAL A 27 -3.37 1.67 -28.96
C VAL A 27 -2.02 1.04 -28.59
N LYS A 28 -1.07 1.85 -28.12
CA LYS A 28 0.26 1.40 -27.69
C LYS A 28 0.33 0.95 -26.23
N SER A 29 -0.75 1.13 -25.47
CA SER A 29 -0.78 0.79 -24.05
C SER A 29 -0.72 -0.73 -23.83
N ARG A 30 -0.18 -1.12 -22.68
CA ARG A 30 -0.25 -2.51 -22.19
C ARG A 30 -1.64 -2.89 -21.71
N ASP A 31 -2.46 -1.91 -21.33
CA ASP A 31 -3.87 -2.08 -20.97
C ASP A 31 -4.71 -1.00 -21.67
N PRO A 32 -5.03 -1.20 -22.97
CA PRO A 32 -5.78 -0.23 -23.75
C PRO A 32 -7.15 0.09 -23.16
N ILE A 33 -7.83 -0.90 -22.58
CA ILE A 33 -9.18 -0.71 -22.00
C ILE A 33 -9.15 0.23 -20.80
N LYS A 34 -8.13 0.11 -19.95
CA LYS A 34 -7.93 1.05 -18.84
C LYS A 34 -7.65 2.47 -19.35
N GLU A 35 -6.78 2.64 -20.34
CA GLU A 35 -6.45 3.97 -20.88
C GLU A 35 -7.66 4.61 -21.59
N MET A 36 -8.46 3.81 -22.30
CA MET A 36 -9.77 4.24 -22.82
C MET A 36 -10.67 4.78 -21.71
N ALA A 37 -10.85 4.00 -20.64
CA ALA A 37 -11.68 4.41 -19.52
C ALA A 37 -11.17 5.71 -18.87
N LEU A 38 -9.86 5.87 -18.74
CA LEU A 38 -9.23 7.09 -18.19
C LEU A 38 -9.46 8.32 -19.07
N GLU A 39 -9.29 8.21 -20.38
CA GLU A 39 -9.50 9.34 -21.30
C GLU A 39 -10.98 9.78 -21.32
N VAL A 40 -11.92 8.82 -21.30
CA VAL A 40 -13.36 9.14 -21.24
C VAL A 40 -13.74 9.71 -19.88
N ALA A 41 -13.30 9.12 -18.77
CA ALA A 41 -13.63 9.62 -17.42
C ALA A 41 -13.05 11.01 -17.13
N ASN A 42 -11.91 11.35 -17.72
CA ASN A 42 -11.34 12.70 -17.67
C ASN A 42 -12.01 13.68 -18.66
N GLY A 43 -12.98 13.24 -19.47
CA GLY A 43 -13.67 14.08 -20.46
C GLY A 43 -12.79 14.49 -21.64
N LYS A 44 -11.69 13.79 -21.90
CA LYS A 44 -10.78 14.06 -23.02
C LYS A 44 -11.17 13.33 -24.30
N ALA A 45 -12.00 12.29 -24.16
CA ALA A 45 -12.53 11.48 -25.25
C ALA A 45 -13.95 11.02 -24.92
N PHE A 46 -14.60 10.42 -25.91
CA PHE A 46 -15.95 9.88 -25.83
C PHE A 46 -15.98 8.47 -26.41
N VAL A 47 -16.95 7.67 -26.00
CA VAL A 47 -17.32 6.47 -26.75
C VAL A 47 -18.25 6.90 -27.87
N VAL A 48 -17.89 6.63 -29.12
CA VAL A 48 -18.58 7.11 -30.31
C VAL A 48 -18.99 5.98 -31.25
N LYS A 49 -20.03 6.21 -32.06
CA LYS A 49 -20.37 5.40 -33.23
C LYS A 49 -19.44 5.79 -34.36
N ASN A 50 -18.42 4.98 -34.62
CA ASN A 50 -17.75 4.91 -35.91
C ASN A 50 -16.75 3.75 -35.89
N SER A 51 -16.52 3.12 -37.04
CA SER A 51 -15.58 2.00 -37.17
C SER A 51 -14.81 2.11 -38.49
N ASN A 52 -13.81 3.00 -38.55
CA ASN A 52 -12.88 3.05 -39.69
C ASN A 52 -11.61 2.23 -39.45
N SER A 53 -11.69 1.24 -38.55
CA SER A 53 -10.58 0.38 -38.16
C SER A 53 -10.93 -1.08 -38.42
N ASP A 54 -10.02 -1.80 -39.08
CA ASP A 54 -10.12 -3.26 -39.28
C ASP A 54 -9.73 -4.06 -38.04
N PHE A 55 -9.28 -3.38 -36.99
CA PHE A 55 -8.86 -3.97 -35.72
C PHE A 55 -9.61 -3.35 -34.54
N SER A 56 -9.82 -4.16 -33.51
CA SER A 56 -10.44 -3.76 -32.26
C SER A 56 -9.83 -4.50 -31.08
N PHE A 57 -10.21 -4.09 -29.88
CA PHE A 57 -9.87 -4.74 -28.63
C PHE A 57 -11.12 -5.43 -28.08
N THR A 58 -10.99 -6.69 -27.70
CA THR A 58 -11.96 -7.32 -26.80
C THR A 58 -11.92 -6.63 -25.43
N LEU A 59 -12.99 -6.71 -24.65
CA LEU A 59 -13.06 -6.02 -23.35
C LEU A 59 -12.08 -6.54 -22.28
N ASP A 60 -11.45 -7.70 -22.49
CA ASP A 60 -10.31 -8.17 -21.68
C ASP A 60 -8.96 -7.59 -22.14
N GLY A 61 -8.93 -6.84 -23.25
CA GLY A 61 -7.77 -6.09 -23.76
C GLY A 61 -7.00 -6.77 -24.90
N LYS A 62 -7.49 -7.87 -25.46
CA LYS A 62 -6.81 -8.56 -26.58
C LYS A 62 -7.14 -7.90 -27.91
N ILE A 63 -6.14 -7.77 -28.77
CA ILE A 63 -6.31 -7.27 -30.13
C ILE A 63 -6.93 -8.37 -31.00
N VAL A 64 -7.93 -8.00 -31.80
CA VAL A 64 -8.57 -8.87 -32.80
C VAL A 64 -8.69 -8.15 -34.14
N LYS A 65 -8.57 -8.90 -35.24
CA LYS A 65 -8.74 -8.41 -36.62
C LYS A 65 -10.23 -8.40 -37.00
N MET A 66 -10.99 -7.59 -36.30
CA MET A 66 -12.41 -7.35 -36.54
C MET A 66 -12.70 -5.87 -36.30
N ALA A 67 -13.62 -5.31 -37.07
CA ALA A 67 -14.07 -3.95 -36.86
C ALA A 67 -14.67 -3.76 -35.45
N PRO A 68 -14.39 -2.63 -34.79
CA PRO A 68 -14.96 -2.32 -33.49
C PRO A 68 -16.46 -2.02 -33.60
N GLN A 69 -17.24 -2.34 -32.56
CA GLN A 69 -18.64 -1.95 -32.49
C GLN A 69 -18.82 -0.48 -32.09
N ALA A 70 -17.83 0.05 -31.35
CA ALA A 70 -17.72 1.46 -30.97
C ALA A 70 -16.24 1.83 -30.86
N MET A 71 -15.92 3.12 -30.85
CA MET A 71 -14.55 3.58 -30.66
C MET A 71 -14.46 4.60 -29.53
N VAL A 72 -13.31 4.65 -28.84
CA VAL A 72 -12.91 5.81 -28.05
C VAL A 72 -12.20 6.80 -28.96
N SER A 73 -12.78 7.99 -29.12
CA SER A 73 -12.24 9.07 -29.95
C SER A 73 -12.57 10.44 -29.36
N ARG A 74 -11.89 11.47 -29.84
CA ARG A 74 -12.17 12.88 -29.47
C ARG A 74 -13.32 13.49 -30.26
N SER A 75 -13.77 12.82 -31.32
CA SER A 75 -14.82 13.30 -32.22
C SER A 75 -15.65 12.14 -32.77
N GLY A 76 -16.89 12.42 -33.15
CA GLY A 76 -17.81 11.45 -33.73
C GLY A 76 -19.22 11.58 -33.13
N GLU A 77 -20.11 10.69 -33.53
CA GLU A 77 -21.45 10.60 -32.94
C GLU A 77 -21.35 9.93 -31.56
N ILE A 78 -21.56 10.70 -30.49
CA ILE A 78 -21.36 10.24 -29.11
C ILE A 78 -22.42 9.21 -28.71
N ILE A 79 -21.96 8.09 -28.15
CA ILE A 79 -22.78 7.11 -27.44
C ILE A 79 -22.86 7.51 -25.96
N PHE A 80 -21.70 7.72 -25.32
CA PHE A 80 -21.60 8.30 -23.98
C PHE A 80 -20.21 8.90 -23.72
N GLY A 81 -20.12 9.78 -22.74
CA GLY A 81 -18.92 10.45 -22.27
C GLY A 81 -18.68 10.29 -20.77
N LYS A 82 -18.11 11.31 -20.14
CA LYS A 82 -17.71 11.28 -18.72
C LYS A 82 -18.89 11.17 -17.75
N GLU A 83 -20.09 11.56 -18.17
CA GLU A 83 -21.30 11.64 -17.33
C GLU A 83 -21.72 10.29 -16.72
N ILE A 84 -21.32 9.16 -17.34
CA ILE A 84 -21.57 7.83 -16.76
C ILE A 84 -20.78 7.60 -15.47
N PHE A 85 -19.59 8.22 -15.35
CA PHE A 85 -18.72 8.08 -14.19
C PHE A 85 -19.08 9.08 -13.09
N GLU A 86 -19.68 10.21 -13.43
CA GLU A 86 -20.14 11.20 -12.43
C GLU A 86 -21.25 10.62 -11.55
N LYS A 87 -22.06 9.70 -12.08
CA LYS A 87 -23.14 9.00 -11.36
C LYS A 87 -22.68 7.83 -10.48
N SER A 88 -21.38 7.53 -10.48
CA SER A 88 -20.84 6.37 -9.76
C SER A 88 -20.42 6.70 -8.32
N ASP A 89 -20.39 5.66 -7.48
CA ASP A 89 -20.00 5.75 -6.06
C ASP A 89 -18.47 5.72 -5.83
N PHE A 90 -17.67 6.10 -6.82
CA PHE A 90 -16.21 6.17 -6.64
C PHE A 90 -15.86 7.24 -5.58
N PRO A 91 -15.06 6.89 -4.55
CA PRO A 91 -14.72 7.83 -3.50
C PRO A 91 -13.72 8.87 -3.98
N PHE A 92 -13.66 9.98 -3.25
CA PHE A 92 -12.56 10.93 -3.32
C PHE A 92 -11.44 10.54 -2.36
N ILE A 93 -10.20 10.74 -2.80
CA ILE A 93 -9.04 10.79 -1.92
C ILE A 93 -8.60 12.26 -1.85
N ALA A 94 -8.70 12.84 -0.67
CA ALA A 94 -8.26 14.21 -0.41
C ALA A 94 -6.92 14.21 0.31
N VAL A 95 -5.98 15.03 -0.16
CA VAL A 95 -4.69 15.27 0.50
C VAL A 95 -4.67 16.69 1.04
N ASP A 96 -4.72 16.84 2.36
CA ASP A 96 -4.80 18.14 3.00
C ASP A 96 -3.42 18.69 3.33
N CYS A 97 -2.99 19.67 2.53
CA CYS A 97 -1.68 20.30 2.64
C CYS A 97 -1.75 21.69 3.29
N ARG A 98 -2.78 22.01 4.11
CA ARG A 98 -2.95 23.33 4.76
C ARG A 98 -1.76 23.81 5.60
N PHE A 99 -0.89 22.88 6.00
CA PHE A 99 0.31 23.15 6.78
C PHE A 99 1.60 23.05 5.96
N TYR A 100 1.50 23.21 4.63
CA TYR A 100 2.64 23.15 3.71
C TYR A 100 3.82 24.00 4.18
N ASP A 101 3.55 25.22 4.65
CA ASP A 101 4.58 26.18 5.06
C ASP A 101 5.29 25.84 6.37
N PHE A 102 4.81 24.84 7.12
CA PHE A 102 5.51 24.35 8.32
C PHE A 102 6.64 23.36 8.01
N HIS A 103 6.75 22.93 6.75
CA HIS A 103 7.79 22.00 6.31
C HIS A 103 9.10 22.72 5.98
N SER A 104 10.21 22.05 6.21
CA SER A 104 11.48 22.42 5.59
C SER A 104 11.42 22.25 4.06
N GLU A 105 12.30 22.92 3.33
CA GLU A 105 12.38 22.79 1.85
C GLU A 105 12.58 21.35 1.38
N LYS A 106 13.33 20.55 2.15
CA LYS A 106 13.54 19.13 1.86
C LYS A 106 12.24 18.33 2.01
N GLU A 107 11.42 18.66 3.00
CA GLU A 107 10.12 18.02 3.23
C GLU A 107 9.08 18.46 2.20
N LYS A 108 9.05 19.75 1.84
CA LYS A 108 8.19 20.27 0.76
C LYS A 108 8.40 19.52 -0.56
N ARG A 109 9.67 19.30 -0.96
CA ARG A 109 10.00 18.51 -2.15
C ARG A 109 9.50 17.07 -2.07
N LYS A 110 9.61 16.44 -0.90
CA LYS A 110 9.11 15.07 -0.67
C LYS A 110 7.58 15.01 -0.66
N LEU A 111 6.93 16.02 -0.10
CA LEU A 111 5.48 16.13 -0.08
C LEU A 111 4.94 16.26 -1.52
N LYS A 112 5.48 17.21 -2.30
CA LYS A 112 5.16 17.36 -3.72
C LYS A 112 5.26 16.04 -4.47
N LEU A 113 6.39 15.34 -4.36
CA LEU A 113 6.60 14.05 -5.01
C LEU A 113 5.56 13.00 -4.60
N GLN A 114 5.19 12.94 -3.31
CA GLN A 114 4.17 12.00 -2.84
C GLN A 114 2.77 12.33 -3.37
N VAL A 115 2.41 13.61 -3.46
CA VAL A 115 1.12 14.04 -4.04
C VAL A 115 1.08 13.70 -5.54
N GLU A 116 2.14 13.99 -6.29
CA GLU A 116 2.26 13.62 -7.71
C GLU A 116 2.17 12.10 -7.92
N GLN A 117 2.84 11.31 -7.07
CA GLN A 117 2.74 9.84 -7.09
C GLN A 117 1.34 9.35 -6.73
N THR A 118 0.60 10.08 -5.90
CA THR A 118 -0.78 9.75 -5.53
C THR A 118 -1.69 9.83 -6.75
N LEU A 119 -1.49 10.78 -7.67
CA LEU A 119 -2.26 10.81 -8.93
C LEU A 119 -2.05 9.54 -9.76
N GLY A 120 -0.83 9.03 -9.81
CA GLY A 120 -0.53 7.75 -10.48
C GLY A 120 -1.24 6.56 -9.83
N VAL A 121 -1.33 6.54 -8.49
CA VAL A 121 -2.13 5.56 -7.75
C VAL A 121 -3.60 5.71 -8.12
N ILE A 122 -4.15 6.93 -8.08
CA ILE A 122 -5.56 7.20 -8.40
C ILE A 122 -5.91 6.70 -9.79
N ARG A 123 -5.09 6.97 -10.81
CA ARG A 123 -5.28 6.47 -12.20
C ARG A 123 -5.25 4.94 -12.33
N ASN A 124 -4.73 4.21 -11.35
CA ASN A 124 -4.79 2.74 -11.34
C ASN A 124 -6.14 2.19 -10.87
N PHE A 125 -6.96 3.01 -10.22
CA PHE A 125 -8.25 2.61 -9.64
C PHE A 125 -9.43 3.41 -10.20
N MET A 126 -9.22 4.69 -10.49
CA MET A 126 -10.20 5.74 -10.79
C MET A 126 -9.61 6.71 -11.84
N TRP A 127 -9.92 8.01 -11.77
CA TRP A 127 -9.44 9.07 -12.68
C TRP A 127 -9.09 10.34 -11.90
N ASP A 128 -8.49 11.32 -12.58
CA ASP A 128 -7.75 12.43 -11.96
C ASP A 128 -8.60 13.26 -10.99
N SER A 129 -9.84 13.56 -11.35
CA SER A 129 -10.74 14.39 -10.52
C SER A 129 -11.14 13.74 -9.19
N ARG A 130 -10.87 12.44 -9.00
CA ARG A 130 -11.07 11.75 -7.72
C ARG A 130 -9.91 11.98 -6.74
N LEU A 131 -8.82 12.60 -7.17
CA LEU A 131 -7.82 13.18 -6.28
C LEU A 131 -8.17 14.63 -6.00
N VAL A 132 -8.26 14.99 -4.73
CA VAL A 132 -8.41 16.37 -4.27
C VAL A 132 -7.17 16.77 -3.51
N VAL A 133 -6.68 17.98 -3.74
CA VAL A 133 -5.54 18.55 -3.03
C VAL A 133 -5.96 19.88 -2.46
N SER A 134 -5.79 20.07 -1.15
CA SER A 134 -6.14 21.32 -0.48
C SER A 134 -4.94 22.03 0.14
N GLY A 135 -5.03 23.35 0.31
CA GLY A 135 -4.04 24.18 1.00
C GLY A 135 -2.75 24.47 0.21
N LYS A 136 -2.37 23.62 -0.75
CA LYS A 136 -1.28 23.90 -1.69
C LYS A 136 -1.52 23.28 -3.06
N ASP A 137 -1.47 24.12 -4.09
CA ASP A 137 -1.55 23.65 -5.48
C ASP A 137 -0.21 23.03 -5.93
N PHE A 138 -0.30 21.79 -6.41
CA PHE A 138 0.80 21.04 -7.01
C PHE A 138 0.59 20.75 -8.50
N GLY A 139 -0.50 21.23 -9.11
CA GLY A 139 -0.86 21.00 -10.51
C GLY A 139 -1.37 19.59 -10.80
N VAL A 140 -1.90 18.89 -9.80
CA VAL A 140 -2.41 17.52 -9.92
C VAL A 140 -3.74 17.35 -9.18
N GLY A 141 -4.66 16.60 -9.77
CA GLY A 141 -6.01 16.44 -9.24
C GLY A 141 -6.82 17.75 -9.25
N ASN A 142 -7.88 17.79 -8.45
CA ASN A 142 -8.66 19.01 -8.22
C ASN A 142 -8.07 19.80 -7.05
N TYR A 143 -7.68 21.04 -7.29
CA TYR A 143 -7.17 21.93 -6.25
C TYR A 143 -8.28 22.77 -5.61
N PHE A 144 -8.21 22.92 -4.29
CA PHE A 144 -9.00 23.87 -3.50
C PHE A 144 -8.12 24.56 -2.47
N GLU A 145 -8.39 25.82 -2.15
CA GLU A 145 -7.65 26.49 -1.08
C GLU A 145 -7.93 25.83 0.27
N ARG A 146 -9.21 25.56 0.56
CA ARG A 146 -9.67 24.87 1.77
C ARG A 146 -10.35 23.56 1.40
N LEU A 147 -10.12 22.52 2.22
CA LEU A 147 -10.77 21.23 2.01
C LEU A 147 -12.29 21.33 2.24
N GLU A 148 -12.68 22.17 3.18
CA GLU A 148 -14.06 22.43 3.57
C GLU A 148 -14.89 22.92 2.37
N ASP A 149 -14.35 23.82 1.55
CA ASP A 149 -15.03 24.36 0.36
C ASP A 149 -15.33 23.25 -0.67
N PHE A 150 -14.39 22.30 -0.83
CA PHE A 150 -14.62 21.12 -1.67
C PHE A 150 -15.73 20.24 -1.10
N LEU A 151 -15.68 19.95 0.20
CA LEU A 151 -16.65 19.07 0.85
C LEU A 151 -18.06 19.67 0.79
N GLU A 152 -18.19 20.98 0.99
CA GLU A 152 -19.45 21.71 0.83
C GLU A 152 -19.98 21.62 -0.60
N LYS A 153 -19.13 21.93 -1.59
CA LYS A 153 -19.48 21.84 -3.02
C LYS A 153 -20.01 20.47 -3.43
N GLU A 154 -19.42 19.40 -2.91
CA GLU A 154 -19.83 18.01 -3.21
C GLU A 154 -20.95 17.47 -2.29
N GLY A 155 -21.44 18.29 -1.35
CA GLY A 155 -22.46 17.92 -0.37
C GLY A 155 -22.01 16.80 0.58
N ILE A 156 -20.71 16.71 0.88
CA ILE A 156 -20.12 15.68 1.73
C ILE A 156 -20.10 16.15 3.18
N LYS A 157 -20.95 15.55 4.03
CA LYS A 157 -21.08 15.90 5.45
C LYS A 157 -20.30 15.00 6.41
N GLU A 158 -19.76 13.89 5.92
CA GLU A 158 -18.96 12.95 6.71
C GLU A 158 -17.74 12.49 5.92
N VAL A 159 -16.59 12.42 6.59
CA VAL A 159 -15.32 11.96 6.03
C VAL A 159 -14.59 11.00 6.97
N VAL A 160 -13.74 10.16 6.39
CA VAL A 160 -12.73 9.40 7.15
C VAL A 160 -11.40 10.13 7.05
N LEU A 161 -10.85 10.54 8.18
CA LEU A 161 -9.51 11.12 8.27
C LEU A 161 -8.52 10.03 8.70
N LEU A 162 -7.54 9.76 7.85
CA LEU A 162 -6.49 8.78 8.12
C LEU A 162 -5.45 9.39 9.04
N ASP A 163 -5.43 8.91 10.28
CA ASP A 163 -4.62 9.45 11.37
C ASP A 163 -3.96 8.31 12.14
N PRO A 164 -2.62 8.22 12.22
CA PRO A 164 -1.93 7.19 13.01
C PRO A 164 -2.32 7.16 14.49
N LYS A 165 -2.80 8.28 15.04
CA LYS A 165 -3.29 8.43 16.42
C LYS A 165 -4.82 8.49 16.51
N GLY A 166 -5.52 8.13 15.44
CA GLY A 166 -6.98 8.03 15.41
C GLY A 166 -7.50 7.04 16.45
N ASP A 167 -8.66 7.32 17.03
CA ASP A 167 -9.33 6.52 18.05
C ASP A 167 -10.02 5.29 17.45
N GLU A 168 -10.45 5.36 16.20
CA GLU A 168 -11.07 4.26 15.47
C GLU A 168 -10.05 3.47 14.63
N LEU A 169 -10.31 2.17 14.41
CA LEU A 169 -9.56 1.36 13.46
C LEU A 169 -10.12 1.52 12.06
N PHE A 170 -9.26 1.78 11.08
CA PHE A 170 -9.63 1.74 9.68
C PHE A 170 -10.00 0.30 9.31
N ARG A 171 -11.23 0.14 8.83
CA ARG A 171 -11.77 -1.12 8.34
C ARG A 171 -12.40 -0.87 6.98
N LYS A 172 -13.00 -1.91 6.40
CA LYS A 172 -13.83 -1.74 5.21
C LYS A 172 -14.96 -0.75 5.50
N SER A 173 -14.97 0.34 4.76
CA SER A 173 -15.95 1.41 4.88
C SER A 173 -16.29 1.95 3.48
N ARG A 174 -17.37 2.74 3.36
CA ARG A 174 -17.93 3.19 2.07
C ARG A 174 -18.18 4.70 2.06
N GLU A 175 -17.30 5.46 2.70
CA GLU A 175 -17.42 6.92 2.71
C GLU A 175 -17.07 7.50 1.35
N ARG A 176 -17.71 8.64 1.04
CA ARG A 176 -17.49 9.36 -0.22
C ARG A 176 -16.14 10.04 -0.27
N CYS A 177 -15.49 10.31 0.88
CA CYS A 177 -14.20 11.00 0.92
C CYS A 177 -13.32 10.46 2.05
N TYR A 178 -12.07 10.15 1.70
CA TYR A 178 -11.00 9.77 2.61
C TYR A 178 -9.91 10.84 2.58
N VAL A 179 -9.60 11.40 3.74
CA VAL A 179 -8.66 12.50 3.91
C VAL A 179 -7.33 11.98 4.46
N ILE A 180 -6.23 12.35 3.81
CA ILE A 180 -4.86 12.04 4.24
C ILE A 180 -4.15 13.37 4.49
N GLY A 181 -3.51 13.52 5.65
CA GLY A 181 -2.71 14.70 5.95
C GLY A 181 -1.46 14.80 5.07
N GLY A 182 -1.18 15.99 4.55
CA GLY A 182 0.03 16.33 3.81
C GLY A 182 1.25 16.55 4.70
N ILE A 183 1.34 15.89 5.86
CA ILE A 183 2.40 16.04 6.86
C ILE A 183 2.97 14.69 7.26
N VAL A 184 4.26 14.71 7.59
CA VAL A 184 4.92 13.62 8.28
C VAL A 184 4.96 13.97 9.77
N ASP A 185 4.08 13.36 10.58
CA ASP A 185 4.10 13.48 12.05
C ASP A 185 5.30 12.72 12.65
N LYS A 186 6.54 13.08 12.26
CA LYS A 186 7.80 12.58 12.84
C LYS A 186 8.52 13.72 13.54
N GLY A 187 8.27 13.87 14.84
CA GLY A 187 8.91 14.88 15.69
C GLY A 187 8.15 15.10 16.99
N GLU A 188 8.73 15.89 17.88
CA GLU A 188 8.09 16.29 19.14
C GLU A 188 6.91 17.24 18.87
N ASN A 189 5.74 16.87 19.39
CA ASN A 189 4.61 17.76 19.72
C ASN A 189 3.98 18.61 18.60
N ARG A 190 3.60 18.02 17.47
CA ARG A 190 2.54 18.63 16.64
C ARG A 190 1.53 17.58 16.19
N ASP A 191 0.35 17.57 16.81
CA ASP A 191 -0.80 16.75 16.39
C ASP A 191 -1.52 17.43 15.21
N LEU A 192 -0.82 17.67 14.11
CA LEU A 192 -1.35 18.46 12.99
C LEU A 192 -2.52 17.75 12.30
N THR A 193 -2.47 16.42 12.22
CA THR A 193 -3.60 15.62 11.73
C THR A 193 -4.83 15.76 12.62
N TRP A 194 -4.66 15.85 13.95
CA TRP A 194 -5.77 16.15 14.87
C TRP A 194 -6.39 17.51 14.59
N ILE A 195 -5.57 18.55 14.33
CA ILE A 195 -6.06 19.90 13.98
C ILE A 195 -6.87 19.90 12.68
N ILE A 196 -6.50 19.08 11.68
CA ILE A 196 -7.34 18.89 10.48
C ILE A 196 -8.72 18.39 10.90
N GLY A 197 -8.76 17.37 11.76
CA GLY A 197 -10.00 16.82 12.30
C GLY A 197 -10.89 17.85 13.01
N GLU A 198 -10.30 18.69 13.88
CA GLU A 198 -11.04 19.73 14.59
C GLU A 198 -11.57 20.81 13.65
N LYS A 199 -10.76 21.29 12.70
CA LYS A 199 -11.22 22.28 11.71
C LYS A 199 -12.37 21.76 10.84
N LEU A 200 -12.35 20.48 10.49
CA LEU A 200 -13.46 19.84 9.78
C LEU A 200 -14.73 19.82 10.64
N LYS A 201 -14.62 19.50 11.94
CA LYS A 201 -15.76 19.54 12.87
C LYS A 201 -16.31 20.95 13.07
N GLU A 202 -15.44 21.95 13.20
CA GLU A 202 -15.83 23.37 13.28
C GLU A 202 -16.62 23.81 12.04
N ALA A 203 -16.27 23.28 10.87
CA ALA A 203 -17.02 23.49 9.61
C ALA A 203 -18.31 22.64 9.50
N GLY A 204 -18.73 21.95 10.56
CA GLY A 204 -19.93 21.12 10.57
C GLY A 204 -19.77 19.78 9.85
N ILE A 205 -18.54 19.36 9.53
CA ILE A 205 -18.26 18.08 8.90
C ILE A 205 -17.99 17.02 9.98
N LYS A 206 -18.73 15.92 9.95
CA LYS A 206 -18.45 14.77 10.80
C LYS A 206 -17.13 14.12 10.36
N CYS A 207 -16.16 14.08 11.25
CA CYS A 207 -14.82 13.56 10.96
C CYS A 207 -14.54 12.32 11.83
N ARG A 208 -14.43 11.14 11.18
CA ARG A 208 -14.02 9.90 11.85
C ARG A 208 -12.51 9.71 11.69
N ARG A 209 -11.77 9.76 12.79
CA ARG A 209 -10.31 9.62 12.79
C ARG A 209 -9.92 8.16 12.89
N GLN A 210 -9.50 7.59 11.76
CA GLN A 210 -9.22 6.17 11.66
C GLN A 210 -7.73 5.90 11.47
N ARG A 211 -7.17 5.01 12.30
CA ARG A 211 -5.78 4.54 12.17
C ARG A 211 -5.73 3.21 11.44
N ILE A 212 -4.74 3.05 10.56
CA ILE A 212 -4.44 1.78 9.91
C ILE A 212 -3.43 1.04 10.79
N GLU A 213 -3.76 -0.19 11.17
CA GLU A 213 -2.88 -1.06 11.94
C GLU A 213 -2.58 -2.35 11.19
N LEU A 214 -1.42 -2.91 11.50
CA LEU A 214 -1.04 -4.25 11.11
C LEU A 214 -0.91 -5.09 12.38
N ARG A 215 -1.87 -5.96 12.66
CA ARG A 215 -1.91 -6.81 13.87
C ARG A 215 -1.71 -6.01 15.18
N GLY A 216 -2.53 -4.99 15.41
CA GLY A 216 -2.54 -4.22 16.66
C GLY A 216 -1.47 -3.14 16.78
N ASP A 217 -0.78 -2.80 15.69
CA ASP A 217 0.37 -1.89 15.72
C ASP A 217 0.52 -1.12 14.41
N ILE A 218 0.88 0.15 14.49
CA ILE A 218 1.16 1.02 13.34
C ILE A 218 2.53 0.70 12.71
N ILE A 219 3.46 0.09 13.44
CA ILE A 219 4.79 -0.25 12.91
C ILE A 219 4.64 -1.29 11.80
N GLY A 220 5.19 -0.99 10.62
CA GLY A 220 5.02 -1.81 9.43
C GLY A 220 3.93 -1.32 8.50
N VAL A 221 3.09 -0.37 8.92
CA VAL A 221 2.19 0.32 8.01
C VAL A 221 2.99 1.41 7.28
N PRO A 222 2.93 1.48 5.94
CA PRO A 222 3.52 2.59 5.18
C PRO A 222 3.01 3.95 5.65
N ASP A 223 3.85 4.98 5.62
CA ASP A 223 3.52 6.34 6.07
C ASP A 223 3.45 7.36 4.93
N ARG A 224 3.73 6.94 3.69
CA ARG A 224 3.69 7.83 2.53
C ARG A 224 2.27 8.00 2.01
N ILE A 225 1.90 9.22 1.63
CA ILE A 225 0.54 9.60 1.19
C ILE A 225 0.04 8.68 0.08
N ASN A 226 0.84 8.49 -0.96
CA ASN A 226 0.48 7.64 -2.10
C ASN A 226 0.28 6.17 -1.70
N GLN A 227 1.01 5.69 -0.69
CA GLN A 227 0.89 4.32 -0.19
C GLN A 227 -0.35 4.15 0.70
N ILE A 228 -0.64 5.14 1.54
CA ILE A 228 -1.89 5.18 2.31
C ILE A 228 -3.09 5.20 1.36
N ALA A 229 -3.07 6.05 0.34
CA ALA A 229 -4.11 6.10 -0.68
C ALA A 229 -4.29 4.74 -1.38
N GLU A 230 -3.20 4.07 -1.74
CA GLU A 230 -3.27 2.73 -2.36
C GLU A 230 -3.88 1.68 -1.42
N ILE A 231 -3.53 1.69 -0.13
CA ILE A 231 -4.13 0.80 0.88
C ILE A 231 -5.63 1.04 0.98
N VAL A 232 -6.04 2.31 1.12
CA VAL A 232 -7.46 2.69 1.19
C VAL A 232 -8.20 2.19 -0.05
N LEU A 233 -7.69 2.47 -1.26
CA LEU A 233 -8.34 2.08 -2.51
C LEU A 233 -8.45 0.56 -2.69
N LYS A 234 -7.42 -0.20 -2.30
CA LYS A 234 -7.49 -1.67 -2.27
C LYS A 234 -8.57 -2.20 -1.33
N VAL A 235 -8.75 -1.56 -0.17
CA VAL A 235 -9.78 -1.98 0.79
C VAL A 235 -11.18 -1.62 0.29
N VAL A 236 -11.38 -0.39 -0.17
CA VAL A 236 -12.72 0.16 -0.46
C VAL A 236 -13.23 -0.24 -1.85
N LEU A 237 -12.33 -0.35 -2.84
CA LEU A 237 -12.70 -0.70 -4.22
C LEU A 237 -12.47 -2.18 -4.55
N ASP A 238 -11.34 -2.76 -4.14
CA ASP A 238 -11.07 -4.18 -4.40
C ASP A 238 -11.65 -5.10 -3.32
N GLY A 239 -12.10 -4.53 -2.18
CA GLY A 239 -12.67 -5.29 -1.08
C GLY A 239 -11.65 -6.12 -0.31
N LEU A 240 -10.36 -5.81 -0.40
CA LEU A 240 -9.31 -6.52 0.34
C LEU A 240 -9.40 -6.26 1.84
N GLU A 241 -9.01 -7.26 2.64
CA GLU A 241 -8.74 -7.07 4.06
C GLU A 241 -7.54 -6.14 4.27
N VAL A 242 -7.60 -5.32 5.33
CA VAL A 242 -6.58 -4.31 5.63
C VAL A 242 -5.18 -4.91 5.75
N GLU A 243 -5.02 -6.04 6.43
CA GLU A 243 -3.72 -6.74 6.56
C GLU A 243 -3.13 -7.10 5.18
N LYS A 244 -3.97 -7.60 4.27
CA LYS A 244 -3.55 -7.97 2.92
C LYS A 244 -3.21 -6.73 2.08
N ALA A 245 -4.03 -5.69 2.15
CA ALA A 245 -3.77 -4.43 1.45
C ALA A 245 -2.46 -3.78 1.93
N VAL A 246 -2.22 -3.73 3.23
CA VAL A 246 -0.96 -3.26 3.81
C VAL A 246 0.20 -4.09 3.28
N ARG A 247 0.14 -5.43 3.34
CA ARG A 247 1.20 -6.30 2.84
C ARG A 247 1.53 -6.06 1.37
N GLU A 248 0.53 -5.91 0.50
CA GLU A 248 0.76 -5.70 -0.94
C GLU A 248 1.46 -4.37 -1.24
N VAL A 249 1.17 -3.33 -0.46
CA VAL A 249 1.69 -1.97 -0.65
C VAL A 249 3.01 -1.75 0.12
N GLN A 250 3.22 -2.51 1.19
CA GLN A 250 4.32 -2.33 2.15
C GLN A 250 5.69 -2.43 1.47
N PRO A 251 6.54 -1.38 1.52
CA PRO A 251 7.93 -1.49 1.10
C PRO A 251 8.69 -2.48 1.99
N ARG A 252 9.62 -3.23 1.40
CA ARG A 252 10.48 -4.18 2.14
C ARG A 252 11.18 -3.55 3.34
N ILE A 253 11.62 -2.29 3.22
CA ILE A 253 12.28 -1.58 4.32
C ILE A 253 11.33 -1.37 5.52
N VAL A 254 10.07 -1.05 5.26
CA VAL A 254 9.02 -0.89 6.27
C VAL A 254 8.67 -2.25 6.88
N ALA A 255 8.57 -3.30 6.05
CA ALA A 255 8.40 -4.69 6.50
C ALA A 255 9.53 -5.12 7.45
N LYS A 256 10.79 -4.79 7.11
CA LYS A 256 11.96 -5.07 7.96
C LYS A 256 11.88 -4.33 9.31
N TRP A 257 11.30 -3.13 9.39
CA TRP A 257 11.10 -2.45 10.69
C TRP A 257 10.16 -3.24 11.59
N ARG A 258 9.04 -3.72 11.05
CA ARG A 258 8.12 -4.58 11.82
C ARG A 258 8.78 -5.91 12.18
N LEU A 259 9.53 -6.51 11.28
CA LEU A 259 10.28 -7.73 11.59
C LEU A 259 11.26 -7.53 12.75
N ARG A 260 12.01 -6.41 12.79
CA ARG A 260 12.91 -6.09 13.91
C ARG A 260 12.19 -6.03 15.26
N LYS A 261 10.93 -5.58 15.29
CA LYS A 261 10.12 -5.54 16.51
C LYS A 261 9.62 -6.92 16.92
N GLU A 262 9.21 -7.75 15.96
CA GLU A 262 8.59 -9.05 16.25
C GLU A 262 9.59 -10.19 16.44
N LEU A 263 10.70 -10.20 15.69
CA LEU A 263 11.67 -11.30 15.67
C LEU A 263 12.26 -11.63 17.05
N PRO A 264 12.62 -10.65 17.92
CA PRO A 264 13.06 -10.93 19.28
C PRO A 264 12.10 -11.81 20.09
N LYS A 265 10.78 -11.64 19.90
CA LYS A 265 9.73 -12.38 20.61
C LYS A 265 9.66 -13.85 20.18
N LYS A 266 10.22 -14.17 19.00
CA LYS A 266 10.29 -15.53 18.43
C LYS A 266 11.63 -16.22 18.68
N SER A 267 12.62 -15.47 19.18
CA SER A 267 13.94 -16.02 19.50
C SER A 267 13.98 -16.63 20.89
N VAL A 268 14.77 -17.69 21.05
CA VAL A 268 15.14 -18.21 22.37
C VAL A 268 16.58 -17.82 22.69
N ARG A 269 16.89 -17.66 23.97
CA ARG A 269 18.25 -17.39 24.43
C ARG A 269 18.92 -18.71 24.75
N LEU A 270 20.12 -18.92 24.22
CA LEU A 270 20.96 -20.09 24.45
C LEU A 270 22.29 -19.63 25.05
N ARG A 271 22.67 -20.20 26.20
CA ARG A 271 23.99 -20.06 26.79
C ARG A 271 24.88 -21.20 26.32
N VAL A 272 26.00 -20.85 25.71
CA VAL A 272 27.07 -21.76 25.29
C VAL A 272 28.35 -21.30 25.96
N ALA A 273 28.87 -22.11 26.89
CA ALA A 273 29.91 -21.69 27.83
C ALA A 273 29.55 -20.36 28.51
N ASP A 274 30.34 -19.29 28.28
CA ASP A 274 30.09 -17.97 28.88
C ASP A 274 29.32 -16.98 28.01
N LYS A 275 28.97 -17.38 26.78
CA LYS A 275 28.27 -16.48 25.85
C LYS A 275 26.79 -16.84 25.77
N THR A 276 25.94 -15.81 25.86
CA THR A 276 24.51 -15.96 25.60
C THR A 276 24.20 -15.42 24.22
N VAL A 277 23.62 -16.27 23.36
CA VAL A 277 23.21 -15.92 22.01
C VAL A 277 21.70 -16.05 21.87
N ARG A 278 21.12 -15.34 20.90
CA ARG A 278 19.73 -15.55 20.50
C ARG A 278 19.69 -16.43 19.27
N VAL A 279 18.78 -17.39 19.26
CA VAL A 279 18.60 -18.33 18.15
C VAL A 279 17.15 -18.34 17.69
N VAL A 280 16.95 -18.52 16.39
CA VAL A 280 15.64 -18.74 15.75
C VAL A 280 15.73 -19.91 14.77
N SER A 281 14.58 -20.55 14.53
CA SER A 281 14.42 -21.62 13.55
C SER A 281 14.42 -21.06 12.13
N LYS A 282 14.87 -21.84 11.14
CA LYS A 282 14.67 -21.48 9.71
C LYS A 282 13.19 -21.32 9.37
N ARG A 283 12.32 -22.17 9.93
CA ARG A 283 10.86 -22.09 9.68
C ARG A 283 10.20 -20.82 10.24
N THR A 284 10.83 -20.12 11.19
CA THR A 284 10.28 -18.89 11.79
C THR A 284 10.04 -17.80 10.73
N PHE A 285 10.74 -17.84 9.59
CA PHE A 285 10.45 -16.96 8.45
C PHE A 285 8.99 -17.07 7.97
N TYR A 286 8.41 -18.27 7.95
CA TYR A 286 7.06 -18.49 7.44
C TYR A 286 5.97 -17.94 8.37
N GLU A 287 6.29 -17.68 9.64
CA GLU A 287 5.38 -16.99 10.57
C GLU A 287 5.18 -15.50 10.25
N PHE A 288 5.99 -14.96 9.32
CA PHE A 288 5.97 -13.58 8.86
C PHE A 288 5.47 -13.44 7.41
N ASP A 289 4.69 -14.40 6.94
CA ASP A 289 4.09 -14.39 5.60
C ASP A 289 3.18 -13.17 5.36
N TRP A 290 2.59 -12.61 6.41
CA TRP A 290 1.82 -11.37 6.42
C TRP A 290 2.65 -10.08 6.21
N LEU A 291 3.98 -10.16 6.21
CA LEU A 291 4.87 -9.06 5.85
C LEU A 291 5.37 -9.21 4.40
N ASN A 292 5.65 -8.09 3.73
CA ASN A 292 6.26 -8.09 2.40
C ASN A 292 7.78 -8.32 2.47
N LEU A 293 8.17 -9.55 2.84
CA LEU A 293 9.56 -9.94 3.03
C LEU A 293 9.97 -11.01 2.01
N LYS A 294 11.23 -10.96 1.58
CA LYS A 294 11.95 -12.12 1.02
C LYS A 294 12.75 -12.77 2.14
N ARG A 295 13.13 -14.03 1.91
CA ARG A 295 14.02 -14.78 2.80
C ARG A 295 15.33 -14.04 3.11
N ARG A 296 15.90 -13.34 2.12
CA ARG A 296 17.08 -12.49 2.30
C ARG A 296 16.86 -11.38 3.33
N ASP A 297 15.69 -10.72 3.30
CA ASP A 297 15.35 -9.65 4.25
C ASP A 297 15.33 -10.18 5.70
N PHE A 298 14.79 -11.40 5.89
CA PHE A 298 14.79 -12.09 7.19
C PHE A 298 16.20 -12.38 7.70
N TYR A 299 17.08 -12.89 6.82
CA TYR A 299 18.48 -13.13 7.17
C TYR A 299 19.23 -11.84 7.50
N ASP A 300 19.00 -10.77 6.75
CA ASP A 300 19.60 -9.48 7.01
C ASP A 300 19.19 -8.95 8.39
N VAL A 301 17.90 -9.02 8.76
CA VAL A 301 17.44 -8.60 10.09
C VAL A 301 18.01 -9.49 11.20
N CYS A 302 18.07 -10.80 11.02
CA CYS A 302 18.71 -11.71 11.98
C CYS A 302 20.17 -11.31 12.24
N ARG A 303 20.94 -11.04 11.17
CA ARG A 303 22.33 -10.59 11.26
C ARG A 303 22.46 -9.25 11.97
N GLU A 304 21.64 -8.27 11.58
CA GLU A 304 21.61 -6.92 12.20
C GLU A 304 21.33 -7.00 13.71
N GLN A 305 20.46 -7.91 14.14
CA GLN A 305 20.08 -8.10 15.56
C GLN A 305 20.92 -9.15 16.30
N LYS A 306 21.97 -9.70 15.66
CA LYS A 306 22.83 -10.77 16.22
C LYS A 306 22.02 -12.01 16.68
N ILE A 307 21.00 -12.36 15.90
CA ILE A 307 20.18 -13.57 16.09
C ILE A 307 20.68 -14.64 15.12
N PHE A 308 21.09 -15.79 15.65
CA PHE A 308 21.57 -16.92 14.87
C PHE A 308 20.39 -17.75 14.33
N ILE A 309 20.53 -18.21 13.10
CA ILE A 309 19.53 -19.05 12.45
C ILE A 309 20.04 -20.48 12.47
N VAL A 310 19.25 -21.40 13.02
CA VAL A 310 19.59 -22.83 13.11
C VAL A 310 18.56 -23.66 12.34
N SER A 311 18.88 -24.93 12.03
CA SER A 311 17.89 -25.85 11.49
C SER A 311 16.76 -26.08 12.50
N ASP A 312 15.59 -26.50 12.01
CA ASP A 312 14.44 -26.71 12.88
C ASP A 312 14.72 -27.84 13.89
N GLU A 313 15.44 -28.89 13.50
CA GLU A 313 15.91 -29.97 14.39
C GLU A 313 16.82 -29.45 15.52
N VAL A 314 17.77 -28.57 15.19
CA VAL A 314 18.67 -27.96 16.19
C VAL A 314 17.87 -27.05 17.11
N PHE A 315 16.91 -26.29 16.58
CA PHE A 315 16.05 -25.42 17.37
C PHE A 315 15.21 -26.20 18.39
N GLU A 316 14.60 -27.32 17.97
CA GLU A 316 13.84 -28.20 18.87
C GLU A 316 14.75 -28.91 19.88
N SER A 317 15.97 -29.27 19.50
CA SER A 317 16.96 -29.82 20.44
C SER A 317 17.36 -28.80 21.51
N ILE A 318 17.50 -27.52 21.14
CA ILE A 318 17.80 -26.44 22.09
C ILE A 318 16.67 -26.27 23.12
N LYS A 319 15.41 -26.39 22.71
CA LYS A 319 14.26 -26.27 23.61
C LYS A 319 14.15 -27.43 24.62
N LYS A 320 14.85 -28.53 24.40
CA LYS A 320 14.91 -29.68 25.32
C LYS A 320 16.06 -29.58 26.32
N LEU A 321 16.90 -28.56 26.23
CA LEU A 321 17.99 -28.32 27.18
C LEU A 321 17.45 -27.80 28.51
N GLU A 322 18.31 -27.84 29.54
CA GLU A 322 18.02 -27.26 30.85
C GLU A 322 17.72 -25.75 30.72
N TRP A 323 16.66 -25.30 31.39
CA TRP A 323 16.23 -23.90 31.43
C TRP A 323 16.73 -23.22 32.71
N ASP A 324 17.52 -22.16 32.57
CA ASP A 324 17.96 -21.30 33.66
C ASP A 324 16.90 -20.21 33.91
N GLU A 325 16.08 -20.38 34.95
CA GLU A 325 15.03 -19.43 35.32
C GLU A 325 15.59 -18.03 35.65
N LYS A 326 16.74 -17.97 36.30
CA LYS A 326 17.35 -16.70 36.72
C LYS A 326 17.81 -15.88 35.51
N ARG A 327 18.39 -16.55 34.52
CA ARG A 327 18.93 -15.90 33.31
C ARG A 327 17.96 -15.87 32.14
N LYS A 328 16.85 -16.62 32.23
CA LYS A 328 15.85 -16.81 31.17
C LYS A 328 16.49 -17.30 29.87
N CYS A 329 17.28 -18.37 29.95
CA CYS A 329 17.91 -18.99 28.78
C CYS A 329 18.10 -20.50 28.93
N TYR A 330 18.18 -21.21 27.80
CA TYR A 330 18.58 -22.61 27.75
C TYR A 330 20.09 -22.74 27.94
N ILE A 331 20.57 -23.76 28.64
CA ILE A 331 21.99 -24.02 28.88
C ILE A 331 22.45 -25.23 28.06
N LYS A 332 23.48 -25.04 27.24
CA LYS A 332 24.23 -26.15 26.64
C LYS A 332 25.53 -26.36 27.43
N ASN A 333 25.54 -27.36 28.29
CA ASN A 333 26.76 -27.84 28.93
C ASN A 333 27.54 -28.67 27.92
N PHE A 334 28.80 -28.32 27.67
CA PHE A 334 29.71 -29.25 26.99
C PHE A 334 30.09 -30.30 28.03
N SER A 335 29.36 -31.42 28.06
CA SER A 335 29.86 -32.61 28.74
C SER A 335 31.14 -33.05 28.03
N THR A 336 32.27 -32.93 28.74
CA THR A 336 33.57 -33.47 28.38
C THR A 336 33.40 -34.92 27.90
N SER A 337 33.44 -35.11 26.59
CA SER A 337 33.55 -36.41 25.94
C SER A 337 34.56 -36.27 24.81
N PHE A 338 35.77 -35.86 25.21
CA PHE A 338 37.02 -36.01 24.47
C PHE A 338 38.06 -36.61 25.41
N GLU A 339 37.74 -37.75 26.01
CA GLU A 339 38.72 -38.68 26.56
C GLU A 339 38.41 -40.07 26.02
N ASN A 340 39.04 -40.39 24.89
CA ASN A 340 39.59 -41.70 24.52
C ASN A 340 39.72 -41.82 23.00
N SER A 341 40.71 -41.12 22.46
CA SER A 341 41.41 -41.58 21.25
C SER A 341 42.88 -41.15 21.30
N SER A 342 43.53 -41.34 22.45
CA SER A 342 44.97 -41.52 22.51
C SER A 342 45.27 -42.99 22.20
N LYS A 343 45.49 -43.27 20.91
CA LYS A 343 46.38 -44.33 20.38
C LYS A 343 46.20 -44.39 18.87
N SER A 344 47.17 -43.87 18.13
CA SER A 344 47.95 -44.66 17.14
C SER A 344 48.67 -43.74 16.13
N PHE A 345 50.01 -43.88 16.12
CA PHE A 345 50.99 -43.54 15.07
C PHE A 345 51.14 -42.06 14.64
N SER A 346 52.32 -41.54 14.31
CA SER A 346 53.73 -41.80 14.56
C SER A 346 54.44 -40.64 13.86
N SER A 347 55.42 -40.03 14.51
CA SER A 347 56.27 -38.98 13.95
C SER A 347 56.98 -39.44 12.67
N PRO A 348 57.31 -38.52 11.76
CA PRO A 348 58.62 -38.60 11.12
C PRO A 348 59.39 -37.30 11.34
N SER A 349 60.49 -37.45 12.07
CA SER A 349 61.66 -36.59 11.95
C SER A 349 62.37 -36.85 10.63
N LYS A 350 62.63 -35.80 9.85
CA LYS A 350 63.98 -35.39 9.41
C LYS A 350 63.92 -33.99 8.83
#